data_AF-R7T6S6-F1
#
_entry.id   AF-R7T6S6-F1
#
_cell.length_a   1.000
_cell.length_b   1.000
_cell.length_c   1.000
_cell.angle_alpha   90.00
_cell.angle_beta   90.00
_cell.angle_gamma   90.00
#
_symmetry.space_group_name_H-M   'P 1'
#
loop_
_entity.id
_entity.type
_entity.pdbx_description
1 polymer ?
#
loop_
_entity_poly.entity_id
_entity_poly.type
_entity_poly.pdbx_seq_one_letter_code
_entity_poly.pdbx_strand_id
1 'polypeptide(L)'
;SSTWHQQRAIRITASNAKAFIKCSSGLSFYNIIHRVLWGHIITTSAMKYGHTHEGIAFQDYNNAQCQEVIQTGFWVNPKYPGFGCSPDGLIMKDGKLEGLLEIKCP
;
A
#
# COMPACT_ATOMS: atom_id res chain seq x y z
N SER A 1 6.53 7.75 8.43
CA SER A 1 5.96 9.04 8.91
C SER A 1 4.66 8.81 9.66
N SER A 2 4.38 9.57 10.73
CA SER A 2 3.13 9.49 11.51
C SER A 2 1.88 9.83 10.67
N THR A 3 1.97 10.85 9.82
CA THR A 3 0.87 11.29 8.93
C THR A 3 0.45 10.18 7.97
N TRP A 4 1.40 9.42 7.41
CA TRP A 4 1.10 8.30 6.52
C TRP A 4 0.25 7.22 7.21
N HIS A 5 0.56 6.91 8.47
CA HIS A 5 -0.20 5.94 9.25
C HIS A 5 -1.61 6.47 9.56
N GLN A 6 -1.74 7.75 9.94
CA GLN A 6 -3.03 8.38 10.22
C GLN A 6 -3.95 8.39 8.99
N GLN A 7 -3.42 8.74 7.82
CA GLN A 7 -4.22 8.77 6.58
C GLN A 7 -4.70 7.37 6.16
N ARG A 8 -3.94 6.32 6.49
CA ARG A 8 -4.34 4.93 6.22
C ARG A 8 -5.36 4.40 7.20
N ALA A 9 -5.26 4.77 8.48
CA ALA A 9 -6.13 4.25 9.53
C ALA A 9 -7.61 4.56 9.28
N ILE A 10 -7.92 5.71 8.66
CA ILE A 10 -9.30 6.14 8.39
C ILE A 10 -9.84 5.69 7.02
N ARG A 11 -9.15 4.79 6.30
CA ARG A 11 -9.48 4.41 4.92
C ARG A 11 -9.39 2.91 4.67
N ILE A 12 -10.12 2.47 3.65
CA ILE A 12 -9.91 1.16 3.03
C ILE A 12 -8.70 1.30 2.12
N THR A 13 -7.62 0.60 2.45
CA THR A 13 -6.37 0.61 1.67
C THR A 13 -6.32 -0.59 0.72
N ALA A 14 -5.56 -0.49 -0.36
CA ALA A 14 -5.36 -1.62 -1.28
C ALA A 14 -4.98 -2.94 -0.56
N SER A 15 -4.12 -2.86 0.46
CA SER A 15 -3.67 -4.00 1.25
C SER A 15 -4.76 -4.65 2.14
N ASN A 16 -5.82 -3.93 2.50
CA ASN A 16 -6.91 -4.45 3.34
C ASN A 16 -8.25 -4.62 2.59
N ALA A 17 -8.37 -4.09 1.36
CA ALA A 17 -9.60 -4.12 0.57
C ALA A 17 -10.17 -5.53 0.39
N LYS A 18 -9.29 -6.53 0.19
CA LYS A 18 -9.69 -7.94 0.10
C LYS A 18 -10.49 -8.42 1.31
N ALA A 19 -10.20 -7.93 2.51
CA ALA A 19 -10.93 -8.30 3.71
C ALA A 19 -12.37 -7.77 3.67
N PHE A 20 -12.54 -6.51 3.25
CA PHE A 20 -13.86 -5.90 3.08
C PHE A 20 -14.68 -6.56 1.97
N ILE A 21 -14.05 -6.89 0.85
CA ILE A 21 -14.71 -7.58 -0.28
C ILE A 21 -15.18 -8.99 0.13
N LYS A 22 -14.39 -9.71 0.93
CA LYS A 22 -14.73 -11.05 1.44
C LYS A 22 -15.67 -11.04 2.65
N CYS A 23 -16.06 -9.87 3.13
CA CYS A 23 -16.93 -9.75 4.28
C CYS A 23 -18.33 -10.30 3.95
N SER A 24 -18.74 -11.36 4.64
CA SER A 24 -20.00 -12.05 4.40
C SER A 24 -21.02 -11.89 5.53
N SER A 25 -20.64 -11.28 6.65
CA SER A 25 -21.50 -11.11 7.82
C SER A 25 -21.27 -9.77 8.54
N GLY A 26 -22.26 -9.34 9.32
CA GLY A 26 -22.14 -8.14 10.16
C GLY A 26 -21.01 -8.26 11.19
N LEU A 27 -20.82 -9.44 11.78
CA LEU A 27 -19.72 -9.69 12.73
C LEU A 27 -18.34 -9.58 12.06
N SER A 28 -18.18 -10.14 10.86
CA SER A 28 -16.92 -9.99 10.11
C SER A 28 -16.66 -8.53 9.74
N PHE A 29 -17.71 -7.77 9.40
CA PHE A 29 -17.58 -6.35 9.10
C PHE A 29 -17.10 -5.57 10.33
N TYR A 30 -17.75 -5.78 11.48
CA TYR A 30 -17.39 -5.18 12.76
C TYR A 30 -15.92 -5.46 13.11
N ASN A 31 -15.48 -6.72 13.00
CA ASN A 31 -14.11 -7.12 13.31
C ASN A 31 -13.08 -6.45 12.38
N ILE A 32 -13.39 -6.33 11.08
CA ILE A 32 -12.51 -5.65 10.12
C ILE A 32 -12.40 -4.16 10.46
N ILE A 33 -13.53 -3.48 10.69
CA ILE A 33 -13.56 -2.07 11.08
C ILE A 33 -12.77 -1.86 12.38
N HIS A 34 -13.01 -2.70 13.38
CA HIS A 34 -12.35 -2.56 14.67
C HIS A 34 -10.83 -2.71 14.55
N ARG A 35 -10.37 -3.67 13.74
CA ARG A 35 -8.95 -3.85 13.44
C ARG A 35 -8.34 -2.66 12.69
N VAL A 36 -9.06 -2.06 11.75
CA VAL A 36 -8.54 -0.95 10.93
C VAL A 36 -8.44 0.35 11.73
N LEU A 37 -9.45 0.67 12.55
CA LEU A 37 -9.52 1.93 13.29
C LEU A 37 -8.79 1.88 14.64
N TRP A 38 -8.88 0.76 15.36
CA TRP A 38 -8.37 0.61 16.74
C TRP A 38 -7.40 -0.56 16.92
N GLY A 39 -7.05 -1.27 15.85
CA GLY A 39 -6.10 -2.38 15.95
C GLY A 39 -4.69 -1.91 16.30
N HIS A 40 -3.95 -2.76 17.02
CA HIS A 40 -2.54 -2.52 17.28
C HIS A 40 -1.72 -2.67 16.01
N ILE A 41 -0.63 -1.89 15.91
CA ILE A 41 0.37 -2.05 14.86
C ILE A 41 1.10 -3.37 15.11
N ILE A 42 0.88 -4.34 14.23
CA ILE A 42 1.58 -5.64 14.26
C ILE A 42 2.77 -5.55 13.32
N THR A 43 3.94 -5.97 13.80
CA THR A 43 5.15 -6.09 13.00
C THR A 43 5.63 -7.53 13.03
N THR A 44 5.52 -8.23 11.91
CA THR A 44 6.01 -9.61 11.76
C THR A 44 7.47 -9.65 11.28
N SER A 45 8.12 -10.80 11.37
CA SER A 45 9.47 -11.01 10.79
C SER A 45 9.49 -10.73 9.28
N ALA A 46 8.50 -11.23 8.54
CA ALA A 46 8.34 -10.98 7.12
C ALA A 46 8.16 -9.48 6.80
N MET A 47 7.38 -8.75 7.62
CA MET A 47 7.23 -7.29 7.44
C MET A 47 8.55 -6.54 7.67
N LYS A 48 9.35 -6.95 8.68
CA LYS A 48 10.68 -6.36 8.91
C LYS A 48 11.61 -6.64 7.72
N TYR A 49 11.63 -7.89 7.25
CA TYR A 49 12.42 -8.28 6.09
C TYR A 49 12.03 -7.50 4.84
N GLY A 50 10.72 -7.38 4.56
CA GLY A 50 10.18 -6.51 3.52
C GLY A 50 10.72 -5.10 3.63
N HIS A 51 10.54 -4.47 4.79
CA HIS A 51 10.96 -3.09 5.00
C HIS A 51 12.47 -2.85 4.79
N THR A 52 13.33 -3.81 5.13
CA THR A 52 14.78 -3.67 4.95
C THR A 52 15.25 -3.93 3.52
N HIS A 53 14.53 -4.73 2.74
CA HIS A 53 14.96 -5.15 1.39
C HIS A 53 14.21 -4.44 0.26
N GLU A 54 13.05 -3.83 0.54
CA GLU A 54 12.22 -3.15 -0.47
C GLU A 54 12.99 -2.06 -1.21
N GLY A 55 13.84 -1.29 -0.52
CA GLY A 55 14.68 -0.26 -1.14
C GLY A 55 15.73 -0.82 -2.12
N ILE A 56 16.32 -1.98 -1.79
CA ILE A 56 17.28 -2.67 -2.68
C ILE A 56 16.54 -3.21 -3.90
N ALA A 57 15.41 -3.90 -3.68
CA ALA A 57 14.58 -4.43 -4.76
C ALA A 57 14.05 -3.32 -5.69
N PHE A 58 13.72 -2.13 -5.16
CA PHE A 58 13.35 -0.98 -5.97
C PHE A 58 14.51 -0.52 -6.85
N GLN A 59 15.72 -0.41 -6.30
CA GLN A 59 16.91 0.00 -7.07
C GLN A 59 17.24 -1.02 -8.16
N ASP A 60 17.20 -2.31 -7.85
CA ASP A 60 17.44 -3.38 -8.82
C ASP A 60 16.41 -3.34 -9.96
N TYR A 61 15.13 -3.14 -9.63
CA TYR A 61 14.08 -2.98 -10.63
C TYR A 61 14.33 -1.74 -11.49
N ASN A 62 14.56 -0.58 -10.87
CA ASN A 62 14.78 0.67 -11.57
C ASN A 62 16.02 0.63 -12.50
N ASN A 63 17.10 -0.03 -12.07
CA ASN A 63 18.30 -0.21 -12.89
C ASN A 63 18.09 -1.17 -14.08
N ALA A 64 17.17 -2.13 -13.93
CA ALA A 64 16.84 -3.09 -14.99
C ALA A 64 15.83 -2.56 -16.01
N GLN A 65 15.07 -1.53 -15.67
CA GLN A 65 14.07 -0.93 -16.57
C GLN A 65 14.66 0.20 -17.40
N CYS A 66 14.19 0.33 -18.65
CA CYS A 66 14.46 1.51 -19.49
C CYS A 66 13.51 2.69 -19.20
N GLN A 67 12.53 2.47 -18.32
CA GLN A 67 11.48 3.43 -17.97
C GLN A 67 11.82 4.09 -16.64
N GLU A 68 11.40 5.35 -16.47
CA GLU A 68 11.58 6.07 -15.22
C GLU A 68 10.61 5.51 -14.15
N VAL A 69 11.14 5.13 -12.99
CA VAL A 69 10.32 4.71 -11.84
C VAL A 69 10.46 5.73 -10.72
N ILE A 70 9.35 6.32 -10.32
CA ILE A 70 9.30 7.38 -9.31
C ILE A 70 8.79 6.83 -7.98
N GLN A 71 9.53 7.07 -6.90
CA GLN A 71 9.07 6.78 -5.54
C GLN A 71 7.87 7.66 -5.18
N THR A 72 6.94 7.12 -4.41
CA THR A 72 5.70 7.82 -4.09
C THR A 72 5.26 7.64 -2.63
N GLY A 73 4.32 8.50 -2.21
CA GLY A 73 3.64 8.40 -0.92
C GLY A 73 2.27 7.72 -1.00
N PHE A 74 1.41 8.08 -0.05
CA PHE A 74 0.05 7.61 0.02
C PHE A 74 -0.88 8.43 -0.89
N TRP A 75 -1.62 7.74 -1.75
CA TRP A 75 -2.61 8.31 -2.65
C TRP A 75 -4.01 8.08 -2.10
N VAL A 76 -4.81 9.15 -2.08
CA VAL A 76 -6.24 9.11 -1.76
C VAL A 76 -7.02 9.18 -3.06
N ASN A 77 -8.04 8.35 -3.23
CA ASN A 77 -8.89 8.44 -4.40
C ASN A 77 -9.71 9.74 -4.35
N PRO A 78 -9.57 10.66 -5.32
CA PRO A 78 -10.22 11.98 -5.27
C PRO A 78 -11.74 11.89 -5.39
N LYS A 79 -12.26 10.88 -6.11
CA LYS A 79 -13.70 10.65 -6.27
C LYS A 79 -14.30 9.94 -5.05
N TYR A 80 -13.53 9.06 -4.42
CA TYR A 80 -13.96 8.27 -3.27
C TYR A 80 -12.92 8.33 -2.13
N PRO A 81 -12.90 9.40 -1.32
CA PRO A 81 -11.85 9.65 -0.35
C PRO A 81 -11.72 8.61 0.77
N GLY A 82 -12.69 7.70 0.91
CA GLY A 82 -12.62 6.54 1.80
C GLY A 82 -11.64 5.46 1.33
N PHE A 83 -11.12 5.54 0.10
CA PHE A 83 -10.15 4.60 -0.45
C PHE A 83 -8.77 5.25 -0.64
N GLY A 84 -7.72 4.44 -0.49
CA GLY A 84 -6.36 4.86 -0.81
C GLY A 84 -5.39 3.71 -1.07
N CYS A 85 -4.21 4.04 -1.58
CA CYS A 85 -3.14 3.10 -1.82
C CYS A 85 -1.77 3.76 -1.59
N SER A 86 -0.73 2.95 -1.48
CA SER A 86 0.66 3.40 -1.42
C SER A 86 1.47 2.49 -2.33
N PRO A 87 1.43 2.70 -3.66
CA PRO A 87 2.26 1.94 -4.57
C PRO A 87 3.74 2.10 -4.18
N ASP A 88 4.55 1.08 -4.43
CA ASP A 88 5.98 1.14 -4.14
C ASP A 88 6.72 2.00 -5.17
N GLY A 89 6.12 2.18 -6.35
CA GLY A 89 6.60 3.11 -7.37
C GLY A 89 5.57 3.44 -8.44
N LEU A 90 5.81 4.53 -9.17
CA LEU A 90 5.06 4.96 -10.34
C LEU A 90 5.93 4.75 -11.59
N ILE A 91 5.45 3.97 -12.55
CA ILE A 91 6.17 3.72 -13.79
C ILE A 91 5.76 4.80 -14.80
N MET A 92 6.74 5.55 -15.27
CA MET A 92 6.56 6.68 -16.17
C MET A 92 7.16 6.39 -17.55
N LYS A 93 6.43 6.77 -18.58
CA LYS A 93 6.88 6.71 -19.97
C LYS A 93 6.42 7.95 -20.72
N ASP A 94 7.37 8.63 -21.36
CA ASP A 94 7.15 9.88 -22.09
C ASP A 94 6.39 10.92 -21.24
N GLY A 95 6.74 11.02 -19.94
CA GLY A 95 6.12 11.93 -18.98
C GLY A 95 4.70 11.55 -18.52
N LYS A 96 4.22 10.35 -18.86
CA LYS A 96 2.89 9.86 -18.47
C LYS A 96 2.99 8.63 -17.58
N LEU A 97 2.05 8.51 -16.65
CA LEU A 97 1.91 7.32 -15.82
C LEU A 97 1.44 6.15 -16.70
N GLU A 98 2.29 5.12 -16.83
CA GLU A 98 1.99 3.89 -17.58
C GLU A 98 1.60 2.73 -16.66
N GLY A 99 2.12 2.72 -15.42
CA GLY A 99 1.86 1.63 -14.49
C GLY A 99 2.21 1.95 -13.03
N LEU A 100 1.90 0.98 -12.17
CA LEU A 100 2.25 1.01 -10.75
C LEU A 100 3.17 -0.17 -10.44
N LEU A 101 4.10 0.05 -9.52
CA LEU A 101 5.00 -0.98 -9.02
C LEU A 101 4.55 -1.43 -7.63
N GLU A 102 4.49 -2.75 -7.43
CA GLU A 102 4.27 -3.41 -6.13
C GLU A 102 5.37 -4.47 -5.94
N ILE A 103 6.23 -4.26 -4.96
CA ILE A 103 7.35 -5.12 -4.60
C ILE A 103 6.91 -6.06 -3.47
N LYS A 104 7.44 -7.29 -3.51
CA LYS A 104 7.28 -8.29 -2.45
C LYS A 104 8.63 -8.93 -2.17
N CYS A 105 9.10 -8.76 -0.94
CA CYS A 105 10.28 -9.48 -0.44
C CYS A 105 9.77 -10.55 0.54
N PRO A 106 9.62 -11.82 0.09
CA PRO A 106 9.08 -12.91 0.90
C PRO A 106 9.98 -13.33 2.06
#